data_AF-A0A7C1N638-F1
#
_entry.id   AF-A0A7C1N638-F1
#
_cell.length_a   1.000
_cell.length_b   1.000
_cell.length_c   1.000
_cell.angle_alpha   90.00
_cell.angle_beta   90.00
_cell.angle_gamma   90.00
#
_symmetry.space_group_name_H-M   'P 1'
#
loop_
_entity.id
_entity.type
_entity.pdbx_description
1 polymer ?
#
loop_
_entity_poly.entity_id
_entity_poly.type
_entity_poly.pdbx_seq_one_letter_code
_entity_poly.pdbx_strand_id
1 'polypeptide(L)'
;MDNALIPKGVRRCPFPQFVIRLGPVVFVLLIGVFAMLLVWLKGLNQTNMNDAYGFAAWIWADLTVIALGGGAFFTGFLRYIIGKDELKNIINYAVLIGVICYSSALLILGIDIGQPLRGWFIFWHANVHSMLTEVAFCLTVYLGVLIIEFVPLIMENRQIDRVPFFRNLGHRMHEIMAIFAATGAYLSFFHQGSLGGVAGVLFGRPFAFREGVFIWPWTFFLFTWSAAAVGPCFTILITRIAEKITQKKLVKENVIQLLAKISGWML
;
A
#
# COMPACT_ATOMS: atom_id res chain seq x y z
N MET A 1 -17.69 26.34 -8.95
CA MET A 1 -16.29 26.55 -8.54
C MET A 1 -15.40 25.36 -8.90
N ASP A 2 -15.87 24.11 -8.74
CA ASP A 2 -15.07 22.89 -8.93
C ASP A 2 -14.58 22.59 -10.37
N ASN A 3 -15.25 23.13 -11.41
CA ASN A 3 -14.85 22.92 -12.81
C ASN A 3 -13.41 23.39 -13.10
N ALA A 4 -12.85 24.27 -12.26
CA ALA A 4 -11.47 24.73 -12.37
C ALA A 4 -10.45 23.60 -12.14
N LEU A 5 -10.77 22.64 -11.27
CA LEU A 5 -9.90 21.56 -10.77
C LEU A 5 -10.14 20.23 -11.52
N ILE A 6 -11.28 20.07 -12.18
CA ILE A 6 -11.62 18.82 -12.87
C ILE A 6 -10.86 18.72 -14.21
N PRO A 7 -10.32 17.54 -14.58
CA PRO A 7 -9.71 17.30 -15.88
C PRO A 7 -10.63 17.67 -17.05
N LYS A 8 -10.06 18.20 -18.14
CA LYS A 8 -10.84 18.58 -19.33
C LYS A 8 -11.58 17.35 -19.88
N GLY A 9 -12.85 17.53 -20.27
CA GLY A 9 -13.67 16.45 -20.83
C GLY A 9 -14.36 15.54 -19.81
N VAL A 10 -14.17 15.77 -18.51
CA VAL A 10 -14.86 15.01 -17.44
C VAL A 10 -15.88 15.92 -16.75
N ARG A 11 -17.13 15.46 -16.64
CA ARG A 11 -18.17 16.09 -15.81
C ARG A 11 -18.37 15.27 -14.54
N ARG A 12 -18.25 15.91 -13.37
CA ARG A 12 -18.60 15.32 -12.08
C ARG A 12 -20.12 15.31 -11.93
N CYS A 13 -20.65 14.37 -11.14
CA CYS A 13 -22.04 14.45 -10.68
C CYS A 13 -22.27 15.74 -9.84
N PRO A 14 -23.53 16.21 -9.72
CA PRO A 14 -23.87 17.32 -8.84
C PRO A 14 -23.32 17.10 -7.42
N PHE A 15 -22.82 18.17 -6.79
CA PHE A 15 -22.17 18.10 -5.48
C PHE A 15 -23.01 17.36 -4.41
N PRO A 16 -24.34 17.58 -4.28
CA PRO A 16 -25.16 16.84 -3.31
C PRO A 16 -25.17 15.33 -3.57
N GLN A 17 -25.27 14.90 -4.84
CA GLN A 17 -25.23 13.48 -5.20
C GLN A 17 -23.86 12.86 -4.91
N PHE A 18 -22.78 13.61 -5.11
CA PHE A 18 -21.44 13.16 -4.74
C PHE A 18 -21.34 12.94 -3.22
N VAL A 19 -21.80 13.89 -2.41
CA VAL A 19 -21.75 13.80 -0.94
C VAL A 19 -22.57 12.60 -0.45
N ILE A 20 -23.77 12.39 -0.99
CA ILE A 20 -24.60 11.22 -0.64
C ILE A 20 -23.87 9.91 -0.98
N ARG A 21 -23.24 9.81 -2.15
CA ARG A 21 -22.48 8.62 -2.55
C ARG A 21 -21.21 8.42 -1.72
N LEU A 22 -20.64 9.49 -1.19
CA LEU A 22 -19.48 9.44 -0.28
C LEU A 22 -19.88 9.04 1.14
N GLY A 23 -21.14 9.28 1.53
CA GLY A 23 -21.69 9.03 2.86
C GLY A 23 -21.35 7.65 3.45
N PRO A 24 -21.59 6.53 2.74
CA PRO A 24 -21.27 5.20 3.25
C PRO A 24 -19.77 5.01 3.57
N VAL A 25 -18.88 5.54 2.73
CA VAL A 25 -17.43 5.45 2.94
C VAL A 25 -17.00 6.28 4.15
N VAL A 26 -17.54 7.50 4.26
CA VAL A 26 -17.28 8.38 5.42
C VAL A 26 -17.82 7.76 6.70
N PHE A 27 -18.98 7.11 6.66
CA PHE A 27 -19.55 6.42 7.81
C PHE A 27 -18.64 5.28 8.30
N VAL A 28 -18.13 4.44 7.39
CA VAL A 28 -17.16 3.39 7.73
C VAL A 28 -15.86 3.99 8.29
N LEU A 29 -15.37 5.09 7.71
CA LEU A 29 -14.20 5.80 8.21
C LEU A 29 -14.43 6.32 9.64
N LEU A 30 -15.60 6.89 9.93
CA LEU A 30 -15.95 7.38 11.27
C LEU A 30 -15.99 6.25 12.29
N ILE A 31 -16.47 5.06 11.92
CA ILE A 31 -16.39 3.87 12.78
C ILE A 31 -14.93 3.52 13.07
N GLY A 32 -14.07 3.55 12.05
CA GLY A 32 -12.63 3.31 12.21
C GLY A 32 -11.96 4.33 13.13
N VAL A 33 -12.26 5.61 12.97
CA VAL A 33 -11.76 6.69 13.83
C VAL A 33 -12.26 6.53 15.27
N PHE A 34 -13.53 6.17 15.45
CA PHE A 34 -14.09 5.91 16.78
C PHE A 34 -13.38 4.72 17.46
N ALA A 35 -13.15 3.62 16.74
CA ALA A 35 -12.40 2.47 17.24
C ALA A 35 -10.95 2.83 17.60
N MET A 36 -10.27 3.61 16.75
CA MET A 36 -8.92 4.13 17.03
C MET A 36 -8.90 4.94 18.33
N LEU A 37 -9.85 5.86 18.52
CA LEU A 37 -9.95 6.67 19.73
C LEU A 37 -10.20 5.80 20.97
N LEU A 38 -11.02 4.76 20.86
CA LEU A 38 -11.23 3.82 21.96
C LEU A 38 -9.94 3.11 22.35
N VAL A 39 -9.15 2.63 21.39
CA VAL A 39 -7.85 1.97 21.68
C VAL A 39 -6.87 2.95 22.31
N TRP A 40 -6.78 4.18 21.80
CA TRP A 40 -5.86 5.18 22.35
C TRP A 40 -6.23 5.65 23.76
N LEU A 41 -7.52 5.75 24.07
CA LEU A 41 -8.00 6.23 25.37
C LEU A 41 -8.14 5.11 26.42
N LYS A 42 -8.59 3.91 26.02
CA LYS A 42 -8.84 2.78 26.94
C LYS A 42 -7.74 1.72 26.91
N GLY A 43 -6.83 1.79 25.96
CA GLY A 43 -5.73 0.84 25.76
C GLY A 43 -6.09 -0.33 24.85
N LEU A 44 -5.16 -1.28 24.73
CA LEU A 44 -5.31 -2.49 23.91
C LEU A 44 -6.38 -3.46 24.42
N ASN A 45 -7.00 -3.23 25.58
CA ASN A 45 -8.12 -4.06 26.05
C ASN A 45 -9.32 -4.05 25.08
N GLN A 46 -9.40 -3.08 24.16
CA GLN A 46 -10.43 -2.99 23.12
C GLN A 46 -10.16 -3.88 21.90
N THR A 47 -8.97 -4.48 21.79
CA THR A 47 -8.53 -5.22 20.58
C THR A 47 -8.82 -6.71 20.64
N ASN A 48 -9.39 -7.20 21.74
CA ASN A 48 -9.61 -8.62 22.04
C ASN A 48 -8.33 -9.48 22.00
N MET A 49 -7.17 -8.84 22.12
CA MET A 49 -5.89 -9.50 22.36
C MET A 49 -5.83 -10.02 23.80
N ASN A 50 -5.03 -11.06 24.01
CA ASN A 50 -4.69 -11.58 25.34
C ASN A 50 -3.25 -12.08 25.35
N ASP A 51 -2.76 -12.50 26.51
CA ASP A 51 -1.35 -12.90 26.69
C ASP A 51 -0.95 -14.13 25.84
N ALA A 52 -1.92 -14.95 25.41
CA ALA A 52 -1.68 -16.06 24.49
C ALA A 52 -1.69 -15.63 23.02
N TYR A 53 -2.47 -14.59 22.68
CA TYR A 53 -2.66 -14.07 21.33
C TYR A 53 -2.36 -12.56 21.27
N GLY A 54 -1.09 -12.20 21.48
CA GLY A 54 -0.65 -10.80 21.57
C GLY A 54 -0.82 -9.98 20.29
N PHE A 55 -0.93 -10.62 19.12
CA PHE A 55 -1.20 -9.94 17.84
C PHE A 55 -2.63 -10.14 17.31
N ALA A 56 -3.30 -11.22 17.72
CA ALA A 56 -4.64 -11.61 17.31
C ALA A 56 -4.95 -11.33 15.82
N ALA A 57 -6.09 -10.69 15.52
CA ALA A 57 -6.50 -10.35 14.16
C ALA A 57 -5.77 -9.12 13.58
N TRP A 58 -5.04 -8.36 14.40
CA TRP A 58 -4.45 -7.08 13.98
C TRP A 58 -3.27 -7.28 13.05
N ILE A 59 -2.39 -8.23 13.36
CA ILE A 59 -1.29 -8.58 12.44
C ILE A 59 -1.83 -9.13 11.12
N TRP A 60 -2.93 -9.88 11.13
CA TRP A 60 -3.53 -10.39 9.90
C TRP A 60 -4.09 -9.25 9.04
N ALA A 61 -4.77 -8.28 9.67
CA ALA A 61 -5.26 -7.09 9.00
C ALA A 61 -4.11 -6.28 8.40
N ASP A 62 -3.04 -6.04 9.17
CA ASP A 62 -1.86 -5.29 8.72
C ASP A 62 -1.18 -5.98 7.54
N LEU A 63 -0.83 -7.27 7.69
CA LEU A 63 -0.24 -8.10 6.63
C LEU A 63 -1.09 -8.11 5.36
N THR A 64 -2.40 -8.21 5.49
CA THR A 64 -3.32 -8.22 4.35
C THR A 64 -3.30 -6.87 3.63
N VAL A 65 -3.44 -5.77 4.36
CA VAL A 65 -3.46 -4.42 3.76
C VAL A 65 -2.13 -4.11 3.08
N ILE A 66 -1.01 -4.47 3.70
CA ILE A 66 0.34 -4.32 3.13
C ILE A 66 0.50 -5.16 1.85
N ALA A 67 0.05 -6.42 1.85
CA ALA A 67 0.10 -7.30 0.68
C ALA A 67 -0.79 -6.79 -0.47
N LEU A 68 -1.99 -6.27 -0.18
CA LEU A 68 -2.87 -5.65 -1.17
C LEU A 68 -2.23 -4.40 -1.80
N GLY A 69 -1.48 -3.62 -1.01
CA GLY A 69 -0.66 -2.51 -1.50
C GLY A 69 0.51 -2.95 -2.38
N GLY A 70 0.84 -4.25 -2.42
CA GLY A 70 1.95 -4.81 -3.18
C GLY A 70 1.87 -4.58 -4.70
N GLY A 71 0.69 -4.23 -5.21
CA GLY A 71 0.50 -3.88 -6.62
C GLY A 71 1.35 -2.68 -7.04
N ALA A 72 1.62 -1.73 -6.15
CA ALA A 72 2.40 -0.53 -6.44
C ALA A 72 3.86 -0.87 -6.77
N PHE A 73 4.57 -1.55 -5.86
CA PHE A 73 5.97 -1.92 -6.10
C PHE A 73 6.11 -2.92 -7.24
N PHE A 74 5.23 -3.93 -7.34
CA PHE A 74 5.40 -4.97 -8.35
C PHE A 74 5.14 -4.44 -9.75
N THR A 75 4.10 -3.61 -9.93
CA THR A 75 3.84 -2.93 -11.21
C THR A 75 4.97 -1.95 -11.54
N GLY A 76 5.51 -1.24 -10.54
CA GLY A 76 6.68 -0.37 -10.68
C GLY A 76 7.93 -1.13 -11.13
N PHE A 77 8.22 -2.26 -10.50
CA PHE A 77 9.30 -3.17 -10.88
C PHE A 77 9.16 -3.66 -12.32
N LEU A 78 7.98 -4.19 -12.70
CA LEU A 78 7.72 -4.65 -14.06
C LEU A 78 7.90 -3.51 -15.10
N ARG A 79 7.49 -2.29 -14.75
CA ARG A 79 7.53 -1.13 -15.65
C ARG A 79 8.94 -0.56 -15.82
N TYR A 80 9.61 -0.26 -14.71
CA TYR A 80 10.84 0.53 -14.69
C TYR A 80 12.11 -0.32 -14.72
N ILE A 81 12.07 -1.55 -14.18
CA ILE A 81 13.24 -2.44 -14.16
C ILE A 81 13.16 -3.45 -15.30
N ILE A 82 12.02 -4.12 -15.48
CA ILE A 82 11.85 -5.09 -16.59
C ILE A 82 11.52 -4.41 -17.93
N GLY A 83 11.04 -3.17 -17.92
CA GLY A 83 10.77 -2.40 -19.14
C GLY A 83 9.42 -2.71 -19.81
N LYS A 84 8.40 -3.15 -19.06
CA LYS A 84 7.05 -3.36 -19.61
C LYS A 84 6.30 -2.04 -19.80
N ASP A 85 6.47 -1.41 -20.98
CA ASP A 85 5.85 -0.11 -21.32
C ASP A 85 4.31 -0.10 -21.25
N GLU A 86 3.67 -1.26 -21.46
CA GLU A 86 2.21 -1.42 -21.41
C GLU A 86 1.62 -0.99 -20.05
N LEU A 87 2.39 -1.10 -18.97
CA LEU A 87 1.97 -0.77 -17.60
C LEU A 87 1.94 0.74 -17.30
N LYS A 88 2.42 1.59 -18.22
CA LYS A 88 2.47 3.05 -18.03
C LYS A 88 1.11 3.66 -17.64
N ASN A 89 0.02 3.08 -18.13
CA ASN A 89 -1.32 3.63 -17.88
C ASN A 89 -1.95 3.18 -16.55
N ILE A 90 -1.41 2.13 -15.92
CA ILE A 90 -1.94 1.60 -14.65
C ILE A 90 -1.05 1.90 -13.46
N ILE A 91 0.23 2.20 -13.68
CA ILE A 91 1.20 2.42 -12.59
C ILE A 91 0.79 3.55 -11.64
N ASN A 92 0.35 4.69 -12.17
CA ASN A 92 -0.10 5.81 -11.35
C ASN A 92 -1.27 5.43 -10.43
N TYR A 93 -2.15 4.55 -10.92
CA TYR A 93 -3.27 4.04 -10.16
C TYR A 93 -2.82 3.03 -9.10
N ALA A 94 -1.86 2.16 -9.44
CA ALA A 94 -1.24 1.23 -8.49
C ALA A 94 -0.53 1.98 -7.35
N VAL A 95 0.21 3.06 -7.65
CA VAL A 95 0.87 3.93 -6.66
C VAL A 95 -0.15 4.57 -5.73
N LEU A 96 -1.27 5.11 -6.25
CA LEU A 96 -2.35 5.66 -5.43
C LEU A 96 -2.91 4.61 -4.45
N ILE A 97 -3.20 3.39 -4.94
CA ILE A 97 -3.66 2.29 -4.08
C ILE A 97 -2.59 1.95 -3.03
N GLY A 98 -1.32 1.89 -3.45
CA GLY A 98 -0.18 1.70 -2.58
C GLY A 98 -0.17 2.72 -1.44
N VAL A 99 -0.19 4.02 -1.73
CA VAL A 99 -0.21 5.08 -0.70
C VAL A 99 -1.34 4.86 0.31
N ILE A 100 -2.56 4.53 -0.15
CA ILE A 100 -3.70 4.28 0.74
C ILE A 100 -3.45 3.05 1.62
N CYS A 101 -3.04 1.93 1.03
CA CYS A 101 -2.76 0.69 1.76
C CYS A 101 -1.64 0.88 2.80
N TYR A 102 -0.51 1.44 2.38
CA TYR A 102 0.66 1.63 3.25
C TYR A 102 0.43 2.68 4.34
N SER A 103 -0.35 3.73 4.07
CA SER A 103 -0.74 4.67 5.12
C SER A 103 -1.69 4.03 6.14
N SER A 104 -2.60 3.16 5.66
CA SER A 104 -3.53 2.44 6.53
C SER A 104 -2.78 1.41 7.40
N ALA A 105 -1.81 0.71 6.83
CA ALA A 105 -0.93 -0.23 7.55
C ALA A 105 -0.14 0.46 8.67
N LEU A 106 0.54 1.58 8.38
CA LEU A 106 1.24 2.35 9.41
C LEU A 106 0.29 2.90 10.49
N LEU A 107 -0.95 3.25 10.12
CA LEU A 107 -1.95 3.67 11.08
C LEU A 107 -2.38 2.50 11.99
N ILE A 108 -2.56 1.30 11.44
CA ILE A 108 -2.84 0.08 12.23
C ILE A 108 -1.68 -0.21 13.19
N LEU A 109 -0.44 -0.16 12.71
CA LEU A 109 0.78 -0.32 13.52
C LEU A 109 0.89 0.75 14.62
N GLY A 110 0.50 1.98 14.32
CA GLY A 110 0.46 3.06 15.30
C GLY A 110 -0.58 2.82 16.40
N ILE A 111 -1.63 2.02 16.14
CA ILE A 111 -2.67 1.70 17.10
C ILE A 111 -2.30 0.47 17.93
N ASP A 112 -1.70 -0.56 17.32
CA ASP A 112 -1.45 -1.85 17.96
C ASP A 112 -0.19 -1.90 18.83
N ILE A 113 0.72 -0.92 18.70
CA ILE A 113 1.96 -0.84 19.49
C ILE A 113 1.73 -0.59 21.00
N GLY A 114 0.49 -0.27 21.41
CA GLY A 114 0.07 -0.07 22.80
C GLY A 114 0.56 1.23 23.46
N GLN A 115 1.72 1.76 23.04
CA GLN A 115 2.25 3.07 23.46
C GLN A 115 2.55 3.96 22.24
N PRO A 116 1.53 4.46 21.51
CA PRO A 116 1.70 5.24 20.29
C PRO A 116 2.64 6.44 20.44
N LEU A 117 2.55 7.16 21.57
CA LEU A 117 3.38 8.34 21.85
C LEU A 117 4.89 8.03 21.93
N ARG A 118 5.25 6.76 22.18
CA ARG A 118 6.63 6.29 22.23
C ARG A 118 7.01 5.50 20.98
N GLY A 119 6.13 5.37 20.00
CA GLY A 119 6.40 4.63 18.76
C GLY A 119 7.63 5.14 18.02
N TRP A 120 7.93 6.44 18.10
CA TRP A 120 9.13 7.02 17.49
C TRP A 120 10.45 6.49 18.06
N PHE A 121 10.46 5.91 19.28
CA PHE A 121 11.68 5.34 19.88
C PHE A 121 12.25 4.20 19.05
N ILE A 122 11.43 3.51 18.25
CA ILE A 122 11.90 2.45 17.36
C ILE A 122 12.95 2.97 16.36
N PHE A 123 12.85 4.25 15.97
CA PHE A 123 13.77 4.87 15.01
C PHE A 123 15.05 5.40 15.64
N TRP A 124 15.06 5.63 16.95
CA TRP A 124 16.23 6.14 17.67
C TRP A 124 17.00 5.03 18.40
N HIS A 125 16.29 4.16 19.13
CA HIS A 125 16.84 3.03 19.87
C HIS A 125 16.55 1.72 19.13
N ALA A 126 16.97 1.65 17.87
CA ALA A 126 16.67 0.54 16.98
C ALA A 126 17.37 -0.76 17.40
N ASN A 127 16.59 -1.82 17.62
CA ASN A 127 17.15 -3.17 17.79
C ASN A 127 17.35 -3.83 16.42
N VAL A 128 18.60 -3.88 15.94
CA VAL A 128 18.98 -4.42 14.63
C VAL A 128 18.83 -5.94 14.51
N HIS A 129 18.61 -6.66 15.61
CA HIS A 129 18.31 -8.09 15.62
C HIS A 129 16.82 -8.40 15.54
N SER A 130 15.96 -7.37 15.64
CA SER A 130 14.51 -7.52 15.57
C SER A 130 14.01 -7.29 14.15
N MET A 131 13.33 -8.29 13.59
CA MET A 131 12.68 -8.17 12.29
C MET A 131 11.56 -7.13 12.30
N LEU A 132 10.89 -6.90 13.44
CA LEU A 132 9.87 -5.84 13.56
C LEU A 132 10.49 -4.44 13.44
N THR A 133 11.73 -4.25 13.90
CA THR A 133 12.47 -2.99 13.69
C THR A 133 12.70 -2.78 12.20
N GLU A 134 13.21 -3.79 11.50
CA GLU A 134 13.43 -3.73 10.05
C GLU A 134 12.14 -3.42 9.29
N VAL A 135 11.05 -4.12 9.60
CA VAL A 135 9.72 -3.86 9.03
C VAL A 135 9.32 -2.40 9.23
N ALA A 136 9.39 -1.88 10.46
CA ALA A 136 8.98 -0.50 10.74
C ALA A 136 9.81 0.54 9.95
N PHE A 137 11.13 0.36 9.86
CA PHE A 137 12.00 1.23 9.07
C PHE A 137 11.71 1.13 7.57
N CYS A 138 11.74 -0.07 7.01
CA CYS A 138 11.54 -0.28 5.58
C CYS A 138 10.14 0.17 5.14
N LEU A 139 9.11 -0.10 5.94
CA LEU A 139 7.73 0.33 5.68
C LEU A 139 7.60 1.86 5.69
N THR A 140 8.20 2.53 6.67
CA THR A 140 8.15 4.00 6.79
C THR A 140 8.89 4.69 5.64
N VAL A 141 10.10 4.22 5.32
CA VAL A 141 10.89 4.76 4.20
C VAL A 141 10.18 4.48 2.88
N TYR A 142 9.59 3.28 2.72
CA TYR A 142 8.85 2.93 1.52
C TYR A 142 7.59 3.77 1.33
N LEU A 143 6.85 4.09 2.40
CA LEU A 143 5.76 5.07 2.30
C LEU A 143 6.28 6.43 1.84
N GLY A 144 7.45 6.87 2.33
CA GLY A 144 8.11 8.07 1.84
C GLY A 144 8.37 8.03 0.33
N VAL A 145 8.88 6.91 -0.19
CA VAL A 145 9.07 6.69 -1.64
C VAL A 145 7.73 6.75 -2.38
N LEU A 146 6.69 6.05 -1.91
CA LEU A 146 5.36 6.09 -2.51
C LEU A 146 4.76 7.49 -2.53
N ILE A 147 4.98 8.29 -1.48
CA ILE A 147 4.55 9.70 -1.45
C ILE A 147 5.29 10.49 -2.53
N ILE A 148 6.60 10.29 -2.70
CA ILE A 148 7.38 10.93 -3.76
C ILE A 148 6.85 10.53 -5.14
N GLU A 149 6.54 9.24 -5.37
CA GLU A 149 5.94 8.77 -6.62
C GLU A 149 4.52 9.33 -6.85
N PHE A 150 3.79 9.60 -5.77
CA PHE A 150 2.45 10.17 -5.81
C PHE A 150 2.43 11.68 -6.10
N VAL A 151 3.47 12.43 -5.69
CA VAL A 151 3.53 13.89 -5.85
C VAL A 151 3.35 14.34 -7.32
N PRO A 152 4.03 13.78 -8.33
CA PRO A 152 3.82 14.17 -9.73
C PRO A 152 2.37 14.03 -10.19
N LEU A 153 1.63 13.06 -9.65
CA LEU A 153 0.20 12.87 -9.95
C LEU A 153 -0.66 14.03 -9.44
N ILE A 154 -0.29 14.60 -8.29
CA ILE A 154 -0.92 15.82 -7.76
C ILE A 154 -0.53 17.01 -8.64
N MET A 155 0.73 17.10 -9.06
CA MET A 155 1.25 18.21 -9.87
C MET A 155 0.62 18.31 -11.27
N GLU A 156 0.21 17.17 -11.84
CA GLU A 156 -0.53 17.10 -13.11
C GLU A 156 -1.94 17.75 -13.04
N ASN A 157 -2.39 18.18 -11.86
CA ASN A 157 -3.64 18.92 -11.72
C ASN A 157 -3.60 20.26 -12.48
N ARG A 158 -4.68 20.58 -13.20
CA ARG A 158 -4.78 21.71 -14.12
C ARG A 158 -4.49 23.09 -13.52
N GLN A 159 -4.72 23.28 -12.21
CA GLN A 159 -4.40 24.55 -11.55
C GLN A 159 -2.94 24.63 -11.11
N ILE A 160 -2.35 23.49 -10.73
CA ILE A 160 -0.98 23.41 -10.24
C ILE A 160 -0.01 23.48 -11.42
N ASP A 161 -0.34 22.81 -12.53
CA ASP A 161 0.41 22.82 -13.78
C ASP A 161 0.50 24.21 -14.45
N ARG A 162 -0.36 25.16 -14.08
CA ARG A 162 -0.26 26.56 -14.54
C ARG A 162 0.96 27.28 -13.98
N VAL A 163 1.46 26.84 -12.82
CA VAL A 163 2.61 27.46 -12.17
C VAL A 163 3.89 26.83 -12.75
N PRO A 164 4.77 27.61 -13.41
CA PRO A 164 5.95 27.06 -14.08
C PRO A 164 6.87 26.25 -13.18
N PHE A 165 6.97 26.63 -11.90
CA PHE A 165 7.75 25.90 -10.90
C PHE A 165 7.25 24.46 -10.71
N PHE A 166 5.95 24.27 -10.48
CA PHE A 166 5.38 22.95 -10.22
C PHE A 166 5.40 22.05 -11.46
N ARG A 167 5.16 22.63 -12.64
CA ARG A 167 5.31 21.90 -13.91
C ARG A 167 6.74 21.38 -14.12
N ASN A 168 7.75 22.24 -13.91
CA ASN A 168 9.14 21.85 -14.05
C ASN A 168 9.59 20.85 -12.98
N LEU A 169 9.03 20.91 -11.78
CA LEU A 169 9.29 19.92 -10.73
C LEU A 169 8.72 18.55 -11.12
N GLY A 170 7.45 18.50 -11.56
CA GLY A 170 6.82 17.26 -12.01
C GLY A 170 7.58 16.57 -13.15
N HIS A 171 8.07 17.34 -14.13
CA HIS A 171 8.90 16.78 -15.20
C HIS A 171 10.22 16.17 -14.71
N ARG A 172 10.95 16.87 -13.82
CA ARG A 172 12.20 16.32 -13.25
C ARG A 172 11.95 15.08 -12.40
N MET A 173 10.86 15.06 -11.64
CA MET A 173 10.50 13.90 -10.83
C MET A 173 10.19 12.67 -11.68
N HIS A 174 9.56 12.86 -12.85
CA HIS A 174 9.31 11.77 -13.80
C HIS A 174 10.62 11.17 -14.37
N GLU A 175 11.67 11.98 -14.57
CA GLU A 175 12.97 11.50 -15.06
C GLU A 175 13.69 10.61 -14.03
N ILE A 176 13.63 10.97 -12.75
CA ILE A 176 14.27 10.22 -11.66
C ILE A 176 13.39 9.10 -11.09
N MET A 177 12.19 8.91 -11.64
CA MET A 177 11.20 7.95 -11.13
C MET A 177 11.71 6.51 -11.12
N ALA A 178 12.59 6.15 -12.07
CA ALA A 178 13.19 4.82 -12.11
C ALA A 178 14.03 4.51 -10.87
N ILE A 179 14.72 5.51 -10.29
CA ILE A 179 15.51 5.35 -9.07
C ILE A 179 14.57 5.10 -7.89
N PHE A 180 13.53 5.92 -7.75
CA PHE A 180 12.54 5.75 -6.68
C PHE A 180 11.80 4.41 -6.78
N ALA A 181 11.41 3.99 -7.98
CA ALA A 181 10.78 2.69 -8.19
C ALA A 181 11.72 1.53 -7.84
N ALA A 182 13.02 1.64 -8.16
CA ALA A 182 14.01 0.63 -7.79
C ALA A 182 14.24 0.58 -6.27
N THR A 183 14.39 1.74 -5.63
CA THR A 183 14.45 1.86 -4.16
C THR A 183 13.19 1.31 -3.51
N GLY A 184 12.02 1.60 -4.09
CA GLY A 184 10.73 1.13 -3.61
C GLY A 184 10.59 -0.38 -3.72
N ALA A 185 11.00 -0.98 -4.84
CA ALA A 185 11.03 -2.43 -5.03
C ALA A 185 11.99 -3.10 -4.03
N TYR A 186 13.17 -2.52 -3.80
CA TYR A 186 14.14 -2.99 -2.80
C TYR A 186 13.53 -2.94 -1.39
N LEU A 187 13.05 -1.77 -0.94
CA LEU A 187 12.46 -1.62 0.39
C LEU A 187 11.23 -2.53 0.56
N SER A 188 10.44 -2.70 -0.50
CA SER A 188 9.28 -3.59 -0.48
C SER A 188 9.63 -5.05 -0.36
N PHE A 189 10.73 -5.49 -0.99
CA PHE A 189 11.23 -6.84 -0.85
C PHE A 189 11.62 -7.14 0.61
N PHE A 190 12.29 -6.18 1.27
CA PHE A 190 12.74 -6.34 2.67
C PHE A 190 11.59 -6.27 3.67
N HIS A 191 10.69 -5.27 3.62
CA HIS A 191 9.63 -5.24 4.64
C HIS A 191 8.65 -6.42 4.50
N GLN A 192 8.25 -6.80 3.28
CA GLN A 192 7.38 -7.97 3.06
C GLN A 192 8.07 -9.26 3.49
N GLY A 193 9.35 -9.38 3.15
CA GLY A 193 10.14 -10.54 3.51
C GLY A 193 10.34 -10.65 5.01
N SER A 194 10.69 -9.56 5.69
CA SER A 194 10.91 -9.54 7.14
C SER A 194 9.62 -9.74 7.92
N LEU A 195 8.46 -9.35 7.39
CA LEU A 195 7.15 -9.76 7.91
C LEU A 195 6.96 -11.28 7.87
N GLY A 196 7.31 -11.93 6.75
CA GLY A 196 7.37 -13.39 6.66
C GLY A 196 8.44 -13.99 7.58
N GLY A 197 9.54 -13.27 7.78
CA GLY A 197 10.61 -13.63 8.71
C GLY A 197 10.16 -13.66 10.16
N VAL A 198 9.37 -12.66 10.61
CA VAL A 198 8.71 -12.65 11.93
C VAL A 198 7.91 -13.93 12.10
N ALA A 199 7.05 -14.26 11.15
CA ALA A 199 6.27 -15.50 11.19
C ALA A 199 7.17 -16.76 11.28
N GLY A 200 8.35 -16.73 10.65
CA GLY A 200 9.27 -17.86 10.64
C GLY A 200 10.10 -18.06 11.91
N VAL A 201 10.29 -17.01 12.74
CA VAL A 201 11.08 -17.07 13.97
C VAL A 201 10.24 -17.12 15.25
N LEU A 202 8.94 -16.86 15.16
CA LEU A 202 8.03 -16.94 16.30
C LEU A 202 8.00 -18.35 16.92
N PHE A 203 8.00 -18.44 18.25
CA PHE A 203 7.90 -19.71 18.99
C PHE A 203 6.66 -20.52 18.63
N GLY A 204 5.54 -19.84 18.34
CA GLY A 204 4.30 -20.48 17.90
C GLY A 204 4.41 -21.18 16.53
N ARG A 205 5.51 -20.96 15.78
CA ARG A 205 5.79 -21.51 14.45
C ARG A 205 4.56 -21.45 13.53
N PRO A 206 3.94 -20.27 13.34
CA PRO A 206 2.93 -20.14 12.31
C PRO A 206 3.55 -20.57 10.98
N PHE A 207 2.79 -21.28 10.13
CA PHE A 207 3.29 -21.89 8.90
C PHE A 207 4.29 -23.05 9.10
N ALA A 208 4.27 -23.74 10.26
CA ALA A 208 5.08 -24.94 10.51
C ALA A 208 4.94 -26.01 9.41
N PHE A 209 3.72 -26.20 8.90
CA PHE A 209 3.46 -27.04 7.74
C PHE A 209 3.78 -26.29 6.44
N ARG A 210 4.80 -26.77 5.73
CA ARG A 210 5.20 -26.33 4.38
C ARG A 210 6.12 -27.35 3.76
N GLU A 211 6.20 -27.34 2.43
CA GLU A 211 6.97 -28.30 1.64
C GLU A 211 8.44 -27.87 1.43
N GLY A 212 8.78 -26.62 1.77
CA GLY A 212 10.12 -26.04 1.61
C GLY A 212 11.10 -26.40 2.73
N VAL A 213 12.39 -26.12 2.48
CA VAL A 213 13.50 -26.37 3.41
C VAL A 213 13.59 -25.25 4.46
N PHE A 214 13.54 -25.60 5.75
CA PHE A 214 13.54 -24.70 6.93
C PHE A 214 12.32 -23.75 7.06
N ILE A 215 12.05 -23.24 8.27
CA ILE A 215 10.98 -22.23 8.53
C ILE A 215 11.43 -20.89 7.99
N TRP A 216 12.58 -20.48 8.47
CA TRP A 216 13.28 -19.31 7.99
C TRP A 216 14.52 -19.79 7.20
N PRO A 217 14.88 -19.18 6.06
CA PRO A 217 14.29 -17.98 5.45
C PRO A 217 13.15 -18.26 4.45
N TRP A 218 12.60 -19.47 4.37
CA TRP A 218 11.57 -19.79 3.37
C TRP A 218 10.34 -18.86 3.45
N THR A 219 9.85 -18.57 4.65
CA THR A 219 8.71 -17.66 4.86
C THR A 219 8.96 -16.24 4.38
N PHE A 220 10.22 -15.77 4.37
CA PHE A 220 10.59 -14.46 3.83
C PHE A 220 10.22 -14.36 2.36
N PHE A 221 10.69 -15.30 1.54
CA PHE A 221 10.42 -15.30 0.11
C PHE A 221 8.96 -15.57 -0.20
N LEU A 222 8.31 -16.45 0.57
CA LEU A 222 6.91 -16.78 0.40
C LEU A 222 6.02 -15.55 0.56
N PHE A 223 6.23 -14.74 1.60
CA PHE A 223 5.43 -13.53 1.83
C PHE A 223 5.62 -12.50 0.72
N THR A 224 6.87 -12.26 0.31
CA THR A 224 7.17 -11.34 -0.80
C THR A 224 6.55 -11.82 -2.12
N TRP A 225 6.63 -13.12 -2.40
CA TRP A 225 6.04 -13.72 -3.59
C TRP A 225 4.51 -13.61 -3.58
N SER A 226 3.87 -13.93 -2.44
CA SER A 226 2.42 -13.81 -2.29
C SER A 226 1.94 -12.36 -2.43
N ALA A 227 2.65 -11.39 -1.84
CA ALA A 227 2.32 -9.97 -1.99
C ALA A 227 2.46 -9.50 -3.46
N ALA A 228 3.52 -9.94 -4.14
CA ALA A 228 3.74 -9.66 -5.56
C ALA A 228 2.68 -10.32 -6.47
N ALA A 229 2.17 -11.49 -6.09
CA ALA A 229 1.12 -12.19 -6.82
C ALA A 229 -0.26 -11.54 -6.62
N VAL A 230 -0.65 -11.25 -5.39
CA VAL A 230 -1.99 -10.75 -5.03
C VAL A 230 -2.14 -9.24 -5.25
N GLY A 231 -1.08 -8.46 -5.07
CA GLY A 231 -1.11 -7.01 -5.22
C GLY A 231 -1.68 -6.53 -6.57
N PRO A 232 -1.21 -7.04 -7.73
CA PRO A 232 -1.78 -6.69 -9.03
C PRO A 232 -3.24 -7.15 -9.20
N CYS A 233 -3.62 -8.29 -8.63
CA CYS A 233 -5.02 -8.74 -8.61
C CYS A 233 -5.92 -7.73 -7.90
N PHE A 234 -5.45 -7.16 -6.78
CA PHE A 234 -6.19 -6.11 -6.07
C PHE A 234 -6.27 -4.83 -6.90
N THR A 235 -5.18 -4.39 -7.53
CA THR A 235 -5.20 -3.24 -8.45
C THR A 235 -6.19 -3.46 -9.60
N ILE A 236 -6.24 -4.67 -10.19
CA ILE A 236 -7.22 -5.02 -11.22
C ILE A 236 -8.64 -4.95 -10.65
N LEU A 237 -8.89 -5.52 -9.47
CA LEU A 237 -10.21 -5.53 -8.84
C LEU A 237 -10.73 -4.11 -8.62
N ILE A 238 -9.93 -3.23 -8.01
CA ILE A 238 -10.31 -1.83 -7.76
C ILE A 238 -10.50 -1.09 -9.10
N THR A 239 -9.67 -1.37 -10.11
CA THR A 239 -9.85 -0.83 -11.47
C THR A 239 -11.19 -1.25 -12.05
N ARG A 240 -11.54 -2.54 -12.00
CA ARG A 240 -12.82 -3.06 -12.52
C ARG A 240 -14.03 -2.50 -11.79
N ILE A 241 -13.93 -2.32 -10.47
CA ILE A 241 -14.98 -1.66 -9.68
C ILE A 241 -15.14 -0.21 -10.15
N ALA A 242 -14.04 0.52 -10.35
CA ALA A 242 -14.08 1.89 -10.85
C ALA A 242 -14.66 1.95 -12.28
N GLU A 243 -14.27 1.06 -13.19
CA GLU A 243 -14.84 0.96 -14.54
C GLU A 243 -16.35 0.67 -14.50
N LYS A 244 -16.80 -0.24 -13.62
CA LYS A 244 -18.21 -0.58 -13.44
C LYS A 244 -19.02 0.57 -12.86
N ILE A 245 -18.49 1.32 -11.89
CA ILE A 245 -19.20 2.46 -11.29
C ILE A 245 -19.26 3.64 -12.28
N THR A 246 -18.17 3.88 -13.01
CA THR A 246 -18.06 5.02 -13.94
C THR A 246 -18.64 4.73 -15.32
N GLN A 247 -18.89 3.46 -15.64
CA GLN A 247 -19.28 2.97 -16.98
C GLN A 247 -18.28 3.40 -18.07
N LYS A 248 -16.99 3.50 -17.71
CA LYS A 248 -15.91 3.90 -18.60
C LYS A 248 -14.80 2.87 -18.54
N LYS A 249 -14.23 2.57 -19.70
CA LYS A 249 -13.00 1.78 -19.79
C LYS A 249 -11.81 2.67 -19.44
N LEU A 250 -11.16 2.40 -18.31
CA LEU A 250 -10.05 3.19 -17.78
C LEU A 250 -8.70 2.61 -18.22
N VAL A 251 -8.61 1.29 -18.35
CA VAL A 251 -7.38 0.58 -18.68
C VAL A 251 -7.60 -0.32 -19.90
N LYS A 252 -6.57 -0.45 -20.74
CA LYS A 252 -6.61 -1.35 -21.90
C LYS A 252 -6.66 -2.81 -21.44
N GLU A 253 -7.37 -3.64 -22.19
CA GLU A 253 -7.59 -5.05 -21.81
C GLU A 253 -6.29 -5.86 -21.76
N ASN A 254 -5.34 -5.57 -22.67
CA ASN A 254 -4.03 -6.24 -22.68
C ASN A 254 -3.25 -6.05 -21.38
N VAL A 255 -3.35 -4.88 -20.76
CA VAL A 255 -2.68 -4.58 -19.47
C VAL A 255 -3.27 -5.43 -18.35
N ILE A 256 -4.61 -5.55 -18.33
CA ILE A 256 -5.32 -6.37 -17.35
C ILE A 256 -4.95 -7.85 -17.53
N GLN A 257 -4.95 -8.33 -18.77
CA GLN A 257 -4.57 -9.71 -19.09
C GLN A 257 -3.10 -10.01 -18.75
N LEU A 258 -2.19 -9.06 -19.02
CA LEU A 258 -0.78 -9.20 -18.67
C LEU A 258 -0.60 -9.38 -17.16
N LEU A 259 -1.17 -8.47 -16.36
CA LEU A 259 -1.08 -8.55 -14.90
C LEU A 259 -1.78 -9.80 -14.37
N ALA A 260 -2.97 -10.15 -14.89
CA ALA A 260 -3.70 -11.35 -14.49
C ALA A 260 -2.92 -12.64 -14.81
N LYS A 261 -2.27 -12.72 -15.97
CA LYS A 261 -1.45 -13.88 -16.36
C LYS A 261 -0.22 -14.02 -15.47
N ILE A 262 0.45 -12.93 -15.15
CA ILE A 262 1.62 -12.95 -14.25
C ILE A 262 1.18 -13.37 -12.85
N SER A 263 0.17 -12.69 -12.28
CA SER A 263 -0.36 -13.03 -10.97
C SER A 263 -0.89 -14.45 -10.89
N GLY A 264 -1.62 -14.93 -11.90
CA GLY A 264 -2.17 -16.28 -11.94
C GLY A 264 -1.11 -17.38 -12.13
N TRP A 265 0.08 -17.06 -12.65
CA TRP A 265 1.21 -17.98 -12.67
C TRP A 265 1.95 -18.02 -11.33
N MET A 266 1.91 -16.92 -10.58
CA MET A 266 2.57 -16.80 -9.27
C MET A 266 1.74 -17.43 -8.13
N LEU A 267 0.41 -17.47 -8.26
CA LEU A 267 -0.51 -18.12 -7.32
C LEU A 267 -0.58 -19.63 -7.56
#